data_AF-A0A9D2JYB6-F1
#
_entry.id   AF-A0A9D2JYB6-F1
#
_cell.length_a   1.000
_cell.length_b   1.000
_cell.length_c   1.000
_cell.angle_alpha   90.00
_cell.angle_beta   90.00
_cell.angle_gamma   90.00
#
_symmetry.space_group_name_H-M   'P 1'
#
loop_
_entity.id
_entity.type
_entity.pdbx_description
1 polymer ?
#
loop_
_entity_poly.entity_id
_entity_poly.type
_entity_poly.pdbx_seq_one_letter_code
_entity_poly.pdbx_strand_id
1 'polypeptide(L)'
;MNRKDFAEVQERFYDVYCGIVFGLQVWQKGEDAVTVCRLDCPEFDELKSRYPIERAAGKGSDFVRALRLCRYLAPRLKHESMYDNHIPCNALALLDYCFERKDVGINCLNKAKILAECCLAVGIPARRVWMYPASPYDTDNHVVTEIYDRRRGGWLALDPTTGACFIGEEGEPLSLLSVRRRMAMRETVTAVLSRQSAKDISALAARNIANGTNPYYAKNMAFFVVELESAFGTGGKAAHLVPCGIDVTARELQNIRYRMQWAEKEGLGEYLSRMKEWYACAGKETPRLLSEEGYLAPPNIEKGRA
;
A
#
# COMPACT_ATOMS: atom_id res chain seq x y z
N MET A 1 -12.38 -9.80 -26.29
CA MET A 1 -12.77 -10.58 -25.09
C MET A 1 -14.09 -10.02 -24.60
N ASN A 2 -15.12 -10.86 -24.47
CA ASN A 2 -16.41 -10.39 -23.96
C ASN A 2 -16.36 -10.30 -22.41
N ARG A 3 -17.40 -9.73 -21.77
CA ARG A 3 -17.43 -9.54 -20.31
C ARG A 3 -17.39 -10.85 -19.51
N LYS A 4 -18.00 -11.92 -20.04
CA LYS A 4 -18.02 -13.24 -19.40
C LYS A 4 -16.63 -13.87 -19.44
N ASP A 5 -15.99 -13.87 -20.62
CA ASP A 5 -14.62 -14.37 -20.78
C ASP A 5 -13.64 -13.63 -19.86
N PHE A 6 -13.79 -12.31 -19.73
CA PHE A 6 -12.96 -11.52 -18.82
C PHE A 6 -13.15 -11.95 -17.37
N ALA A 7 -14.40 -12.11 -16.92
CA ALA A 7 -14.69 -12.56 -15.56
C ALA A 7 -14.10 -13.95 -15.27
N GLU A 8 -14.25 -14.90 -16.20
CA GLU A 8 -13.66 -16.24 -16.07
C GLU A 8 -12.12 -16.19 -15.98
N VAL A 9 -11.47 -15.32 -16.75
CA VAL A 9 -10.01 -15.10 -16.67
C VAL A 9 -9.63 -14.51 -15.30
N GLN A 10 -10.40 -13.54 -14.80
CA GLN A 10 -10.12 -12.93 -13.49
C GLN A 10 -10.32 -13.93 -12.33
N GLU A 11 -11.33 -14.79 -12.40
CA GLU A 11 -11.52 -15.88 -11.44
C GLU A 11 -10.32 -16.82 -11.41
N ARG A 12 -9.84 -17.26 -12.59
CA ARG A 12 -8.64 -18.10 -12.69
C ARG A 12 -7.39 -17.40 -12.14
N PHE A 13 -7.22 -16.11 -12.42
CA PHE A 13 -6.11 -15.34 -11.84
C PHE A 13 -6.22 -15.25 -10.32
N TYR A 14 -7.42 -15.05 -9.77
CA TYR A 14 -7.62 -15.05 -8.33
C TYR A 14 -7.21 -16.40 -7.72
N ASP A 15 -7.63 -17.52 -8.32
CA ASP A 15 -7.26 -18.87 -7.88
C ASP A 15 -5.73 -19.07 -7.88
N VAL A 16 -5.06 -18.69 -8.97
CA VAL A 16 -3.60 -18.79 -9.09
C VAL A 16 -2.89 -17.93 -8.04
N TYR A 17 -3.28 -16.67 -7.88
CA TYR A 17 -2.62 -15.77 -6.93
C TYR A 17 -2.87 -16.21 -5.48
N CYS A 18 -4.09 -16.60 -5.13
CA CYS A 18 -4.40 -17.19 -3.81
C CYS A 18 -3.55 -18.44 -3.54
N GLY A 19 -3.42 -19.33 -4.52
CA GLY A 19 -2.59 -20.54 -4.42
C GLY A 19 -1.11 -20.25 -4.21
N ILE A 20 -0.57 -19.22 -4.88
CA ILE A 20 0.80 -18.74 -4.65
C ILE A 20 0.96 -18.23 -3.22
N VAL A 21 0.04 -17.39 -2.74
CA VAL A 21 0.09 -16.87 -1.37
C VAL A 21 -0.04 -18.00 -0.33
N PHE A 22 -0.85 -19.02 -0.60
CA PHE A 22 -0.96 -20.23 0.23
C PHE A 22 0.37 -20.98 0.34
N GLY A 23 1.12 -21.11 -0.74
CA GLY A 23 2.46 -21.72 -0.70
C GLY A 23 3.51 -20.89 0.04
N LEU A 24 3.23 -19.60 0.29
CA LEU A 24 4.15 -18.63 0.89
C LEU A 24 3.74 -18.24 2.32
N GLN A 25 3.20 -19.15 3.12
CA GLN A 25 2.70 -18.80 4.46
C GLN A 25 3.79 -18.71 5.54
N VAL A 26 4.93 -19.38 5.36
CA VAL A 26 6.00 -19.40 6.36
C VAL A 26 6.90 -18.18 6.16
N TRP A 27 7.01 -17.32 7.18
CA TRP A 27 7.90 -16.15 7.15
C TRP A 27 9.37 -16.52 7.38
N GLN A 28 10.28 -15.77 6.76
CA GLN A 28 11.70 -15.82 7.11
C GLN A 28 11.90 -15.24 8.51
N LYS A 29 13.00 -15.65 9.17
CA LYS A 29 13.40 -15.04 10.44
C LYS A 29 13.77 -13.57 10.19
N GLY A 30 13.17 -12.68 10.95
CA GLY A 30 13.46 -11.26 10.95
C GLY A 30 13.52 -10.70 12.35
N GLU A 31 13.78 -9.41 12.46
CA GLU A 31 13.84 -8.70 13.74
C GLU A 31 12.46 -8.20 14.16
N ASP A 32 12.23 -8.09 15.47
CA ASP A 32 11.07 -7.39 16.04
C ASP A 32 11.30 -5.87 16.03
N ALA A 33 11.62 -5.31 14.86
CA ALA A 33 11.94 -3.89 14.73
C ALA A 33 10.71 -3.04 15.02
N VAL A 34 10.84 -2.12 15.98
CA VAL A 34 9.75 -1.22 16.37
C VAL A 34 9.54 -0.16 15.30
N THR A 35 8.29 -0.02 14.84
CA THR A 35 7.90 1.10 13.98
C THR A 35 7.70 2.37 14.81
N VAL A 36 8.17 3.50 14.34
CA VAL A 36 8.06 4.81 14.99
C VAL A 36 7.07 5.67 14.21
N CYS A 37 6.13 6.29 14.92
CA CYS A 37 5.22 7.29 14.36
C CYS A 37 5.45 8.62 15.08
N ARG A 38 5.93 9.63 14.35
CA ARG A 38 6.06 11.00 14.86
C ARG A 38 4.82 11.79 14.52
N LEU A 39 4.15 12.32 15.54
CA LEU A 39 2.88 13.02 15.40
C LEU A 39 3.02 14.55 15.49
N ASP A 40 4.20 15.03 15.84
CA ASP A 40 4.51 16.41 16.22
C ASP A 40 5.48 17.08 15.25
N CYS A 41 5.52 16.62 13.99
CA CYS A 41 6.27 17.30 12.95
C CYS A 41 5.67 18.71 12.75
N PRO A 42 6.45 19.80 12.80
CA PRO A 42 5.93 21.16 12.68
C PRO A 42 5.19 21.41 11.36
N GLU A 43 5.58 20.71 10.29
CA GLU A 43 4.94 20.77 8.98
C GLU A 43 3.49 20.27 8.99
N PHE A 44 3.10 19.47 9.99
CA PHE A 44 1.72 19.05 10.15
C PHE A 44 0.79 20.19 10.58
N ASP A 45 1.29 21.21 11.28
CA ASP A 45 0.50 22.42 11.56
C ASP A 45 0.22 23.20 10.28
N GLU A 46 1.22 23.32 9.40
CA GLU A 46 1.03 23.90 8.08
C GLU A 46 0.03 23.08 7.24
N LEU A 47 0.19 21.76 7.21
CA LEU A 47 -0.71 20.85 6.48
C LEU A 47 -2.18 21.01 6.91
N LYS A 48 -2.43 21.10 8.23
CA LYS A 48 -3.77 21.34 8.79
C LYS A 48 -4.31 22.72 8.43
N SER A 49 -3.46 23.74 8.34
CA SER A 49 -3.89 25.10 7.98
C SER A 49 -4.27 25.24 6.51
N ARG A 50 -3.58 24.53 5.61
CA ARG A 50 -3.73 24.66 4.15
C ARG A 50 -4.82 23.77 3.57
N TYR A 51 -5.03 22.59 4.16
CA TYR A 51 -6.01 21.62 3.68
C TYR A 51 -6.98 21.26 4.80
N PRO A 52 -8.28 21.05 4.48
CA PRO A 52 -9.31 20.79 5.49
C PRO A 52 -9.27 19.34 6.00
N ILE A 53 -8.09 18.83 6.34
CA ILE A 53 -7.87 17.44 6.77
C ILE A 53 -8.53 17.15 8.13
N GLU A 54 -8.51 18.10 9.07
CA GLU A 54 -9.20 17.92 10.36
C GLU A 54 -10.72 17.83 10.19
N ARG A 55 -11.27 18.69 9.33
CA ARG A 55 -12.69 18.67 8.97
C ARG A 55 -13.06 17.37 8.25
N ALA A 56 -12.23 16.91 7.33
CA ALA A 56 -12.45 15.66 6.59
C ALA A 56 -12.39 14.43 7.50
N ALA A 57 -11.43 14.37 8.43
CA ALA A 57 -11.32 13.30 9.42
C ALA A 57 -12.54 13.28 10.37
N GLY A 58 -12.92 14.45 10.87
CA GLY A 58 -13.99 14.61 11.85
C GLY A 58 -13.74 13.85 13.16
N LYS A 59 -14.81 13.45 13.84
CA LYS A 59 -14.80 12.73 15.12
C LYS A 59 -15.02 11.22 14.94
N GLY A 60 -14.50 10.40 15.85
CA GLY A 60 -14.70 8.94 15.86
C GLY A 60 -13.45 8.20 16.30
N SER A 61 -13.44 6.88 16.12
CA SER A 61 -12.23 6.07 16.28
C SER A 61 -11.18 6.44 15.23
N ASP A 62 -9.94 6.00 15.46
CA ASP A 62 -8.84 6.19 14.51
C ASP A 62 -9.19 5.64 13.12
N PHE A 63 -9.75 4.44 13.05
CA PHE A 63 -10.21 3.87 11.78
C PHE A 63 -11.26 4.72 11.07
N VAL A 64 -12.30 5.18 11.79
CA VAL A 64 -13.38 5.98 11.17
C VAL A 64 -12.84 7.30 10.62
N ARG A 65 -11.96 7.96 11.37
CA ARG A 65 -11.33 9.22 10.98
C ARG A 65 -10.40 9.02 9.77
N ALA A 66 -9.55 7.99 9.81
CA ALA A 66 -8.64 7.65 8.71
C ALA A 66 -9.38 7.22 7.43
N LEU A 67 -10.45 6.44 7.54
CA LEU A 67 -11.26 6.04 6.39
C LEU A 67 -11.96 7.25 5.74
N ARG A 68 -12.44 8.21 6.53
CA ARG A 68 -12.99 9.46 5.99
C ARG A 68 -11.94 10.29 5.27
N LEU A 69 -10.74 10.42 5.83
CA LEU A 69 -9.61 11.04 5.12
C LEU A 69 -9.30 10.33 3.80
N CYS A 70 -9.17 9.00 3.84
CA CYS A 70 -8.93 8.18 2.65
C CYS A 70 -9.99 8.41 1.57
N ARG A 71 -11.28 8.39 1.93
CA ARG A 71 -12.39 8.63 1.00
C ARG A 71 -12.55 10.09 0.58
N TYR A 72 -12.06 11.04 1.38
CA TYR A 72 -12.00 12.44 1.01
C TYR A 72 -10.91 12.69 -0.04
N LEU A 73 -9.72 12.10 0.15
CA LEU A 73 -8.56 12.29 -0.71
C LEU A 73 -8.65 11.49 -2.02
N ALA A 74 -9.08 10.22 -1.97
CA ALA A 74 -9.06 9.33 -3.12
C ALA A 74 -9.65 9.90 -4.42
N PRO A 75 -10.86 10.51 -4.44
CA PRO A 75 -11.45 11.09 -5.64
C PRO A 75 -10.82 12.44 -6.06
N ARG A 76 -9.99 13.07 -5.21
CA ARG A 76 -9.35 14.37 -5.44
C ARG A 76 -7.91 14.26 -5.93
N LEU A 77 -7.36 13.05 -5.93
CA LEU A 77 -6.00 12.76 -6.36
C LEU A 77 -6.08 11.85 -7.57
N LYS A 78 -5.85 12.37 -8.79
CA LYS A 78 -5.81 11.53 -9.98
C LYS A 78 -4.65 10.53 -9.87
N HIS A 79 -4.93 9.27 -10.19
CA HIS A 79 -3.90 8.25 -10.24
C HIS A 79 -3.21 8.27 -11.61
N GLU A 80 -1.87 8.22 -11.59
CA GLU A 80 -1.03 8.06 -12.76
C GLU A 80 0.08 7.06 -12.43
N SER A 81 0.07 5.89 -13.08
CA SER A 81 0.99 4.80 -12.76
C SER A 81 2.42 5.12 -13.16
N MET A 82 2.62 5.86 -14.27
CA MET A 82 3.95 6.18 -14.82
C MET A 82 4.50 7.52 -14.32
N TYR A 83 3.97 8.04 -13.21
CA TYR A 83 4.49 9.24 -12.57
C TYR A 83 5.96 9.07 -12.16
N ASP A 84 6.80 10.02 -12.56
CA ASP A 84 8.27 9.97 -12.46
C ASP A 84 8.84 10.30 -11.07
N ASN A 85 8.01 10.71 -10.12
CA ASN A 85 8.39 11.08 -8.76
C ASN A 85 9.31 12.32 -8.66
N HIS A 86 9.20 13.28 -9.58
CA HIS A 86 10.00 14.51 -9.50
C HIS A 86 9.62 15.45 -8.34
N ILE A 87 8.42 15.33 -7.77
CA ILE A 87 7.98 16.14 -6.63
C ILE A 87 8.46 15.50 -5.32
N PRO A 88 8.98 16.29 -4.35
CA PRO A 88 9.34 15.78 -3.04
C PRO A 88 8.24 14.94 -2.41
N CYS A 89 8.60 13.77 -1.87
CA CYS A 89 7.66 12.80 -1.33
C CYS A 89 7.16 13.19 0.08
N ASN A 90 6.37 14.25 0.16
CA ASN A 90 5.65 14.71 1.36
C ASN A 90 4.27 15.28 0.99
N ALA A 91 3.33 15.29 1.94
CA ALA A 91 1.95 15.66 1.68
C ALA A 91 1.79 17.11 1.22
N LEU A 92 2.54 18.07 1.77
CA LEU A 92 2.46 19.47 1.39
C LEU A 92 2.79 19.66 -0.10
N ALA A 93 3.97 19.23 -0.53
CA ALA A 93 4.43 19.39 -1.91
C ALA A 93 3.56 18.62 -2.89
N LEU A 94 3.15 17.40 -2.54
CA LEU A 94 2.31 16.57 -3.42
C LEU A 94 0.89 17.11 -3.55
N LEU A 95 0.29 17.60 -2.46
CA LEU A 95 -1.04 18.19 -2.51
C LEU A 95 -1.03 19.51 -3.30
N ASP A 96 0.01 20.34 -3.15
CA ASP A 96 0.18 21.54 -3.97
C ASP A 96 0.25 21.22 -5.46
N TYR A 97 0.91 20.12 -5.80
CA TYR A 97 1.09 19.70 -7.16
C TYR A 97 -0.20 19.18 -7.81
N CYS A 98 -1.01 18.36 -7.10
CA CYS A 98 -2.06 17.56 -7.73
C CYS A 98 -3.46 17.61 -7.09
N PHE A 99 -3.65 18.24 -5.92
CA PHE A 99 -4.93 18.20 -5.22
C PHE A 99 -6.06 18.86 -6.04
N GLU A 100 -7.13 18.11 -6.29
CA GLU A 100 -8.30 18.50 -7.10
C GLU A 100 -7.99 18.86 -8.57
N ARG A 101 -6.78 18.57 -9.05
CA ARG A 101 -6.40 18.73 -10.46
C ARG A 101 -6.70 17.45 -11.24
N LYS A 102 -7.45 17.58 -12.34
CA LYS A 102 -7.88 16.44 -13.19
C LYS A 102 -6.88 16.09 -14.29
N ASP A 103 -5.98 17.00 -14.61
CA ASP A 103 -4.92 16.86 -15.59
C ASP A 103 -3.68 16.19 -14.97
N VAL A 104 -3.37 16.51 -13.71
CA VAL A 104 -2.17 16.05 -13.00
C VAL A 104 -2.45 14.83 -12.14
N GLY A 105 -1.70 13.74 -12.33
CA GLY A 105 -1.80 12.53 -11.52
C GLY A 105 -0.49 12.13 -10.85
N ILE A 106 -0.60 11.30 -9.81
CA ILE A 106 0.51 10.71 -9.05
C ILE A 106 0.28 9.21 -8.81
N ASN A 107 1.35 8.46 -8.60
CA ASN A 107 1.30 7.00 -8.39
C ASN A 107 0.84 6.62 -6.96
N CYS A 108 0.63 5.31 -6.72
CA CYS A 108 0.15 4.77 -5.45
C CYS A 108 1.08 5.09 -4.27
N LEU A 109 2.40 5.10 -4.49
CA LEU A 109 3.42 5.45 -3.48
C LEU A 109 3.16 6.84 -2.87
N ASN A 110 2.91 7.83 -3.73
CA ASN A 110 2.68 9.21 -3.29
C ASN A 110 1.28 9.41 -2.70
N LYS A 111 0.26 8.71 -3.22
CA LYS A 111 -1.08 8.72 -2.62
C LYS A 111 -1.07 8.11 -1.20
N ALA A 112 -0.35 7.02 -1.00
CA ALA A 112 -0.13 6.41 0.31
C ALA A 112 0.63 7.35 1.28
N LYS A 113 1.57 8.15 0.76
CA LYS A 113 2.31 9.14 1.55
C LYS A 113 1.40 10.26 2.04
N ILE A 114 0.61 10.83 1.13
CA ILE A 114 -0.37 11.87 1.48
C ILE A 114 -1.31 11.37 2.57
N LEU A 115 -1.89 10.16 2.43
CA LEU A 115 -2.79 9.63 3.45
C LEU A 115 -2.08 9.39 4.78
N ALA A 116 -0.88 8.81 4.77
CA ALA A 116 -0.11 8.54 5.98
C ALA A 116 0.17 9.84 6.75
N GLU A 117 0.69 10.88 6.09
CA GLU A 117 0.98 12.17 6.75
C GLU A 117 -0.29 12.92 7.17
N CYS A 118 -1.37 12.88 6.38
CA CYS A 118 -2.65 13.43 6.81
C CYS A 118 -3.17 12.74 8.09
N CYS A 119 -2.99 11.42 8.21
CA CYS A 119 -3.34 10.66 9.41
C CYS A 119 -2.46 11.06 10.61
N LEU A 120 -1.14 11.13 10.43
CA LEU A 120 -0.21 11.54 11.49
C LEU A 120 -0.54 12.96 11.98
N ALA A 121 -0.80 13.90 11.06
CA ALA A 121 -1.14 15.28 11.36
C ALA A 121 -2.42 15.42 12.22
N VAL A 122 -3.38 14.50 12.06
CA VAL A 122 -4.60 14.45 12.90
C VAL A 122 -4.47 13.49 14.10
N GLY A 123 -3.25 13.04 14.41
CA GLY A 123 -2.93 12.23 15.59
C GLY A 123 -3.31 10.75 15.48
N ILE A 124 -3.31 10.19 14.26
CA ILE A 124 -3.55 8.77 13.98
C ILE A 124 -2.22 8.15 13.53
N PRO A 125 -1.66 7.16 14.27
CA PRO A 125 -0.45 6.47 13.83
C PRO A 125 -0.69 5.77 12.50
N ALA A 126 0.19 6.01 11.53
CA ALA A 126 0.05 5.50 10.17
C ALA A 126 1.42 5.19 9.57
N ARG A 127 1.47 4.25 8.63
CA ARG A 127 2.69 3.88 7.88
C ARG A 127 2.35 3.50 6.45
N ARG A 128 3.29 3.69 5.52
CA ARG A 128 3.17 3.11 4.17
C ARG A 128 3.58 1.65 4.20
N VAL A 129 2.87 0.86 3.40
CA VAL A 129 3.21 -0.53 3.15
C VAL A 129 3.19 -0.79 1.66
N TRP A 130 4.33 -1.22 1.12
CA TRP A 130 4.43 -1.74 -0.24
C TRP A 130 3.99 -3.20 -0.25
N MET A 131 3.22 -3.54 -1.25
CA MET A 131 2.63 -4.85 -1.53
C MET A 131 3.25 -5.35 -2.82
N TYR A 132 4.02 -6.44 -2.76
CA TYR A 132 4.77 -6.93 -3.90
C TYR A 132 4.23 -8.26 -4.44
N PRO A 133 4.28 -8.45 -5.78
CA PRO A 133 4.02 -9.74 -6.38
C PRO A 133 5.21 -10.68 -6.27
N ALA A 134 4.92 -11.99 -6.26
CA ALA A 134 5.96 -13.02 -6.23
C ALA A 134 6.79 -13.03 -7.53
N SER A 135 6.14 -12.81 -8.67
CA SER A 135 6.78 -12.84 -9.98
C SER A 135 7.79 -11.70 -10.15
N PRO A 136 9.03 -11.97 -10.60
CA PRO A 136 9.95 -10.94 -11.05
C PRO A 136 9.58 -10.39 -12.43
N TYR A 137 8.60 -10.98 -13.13
CA TYR A 137 8.14 -10.52 -14.45
C TYR A 137 6.92 -9.59 -14.36
N ASP A 138 6.58 -9.14 -13.16
CA ASP A 138 5.53 -8.15 -12.94
C ASP A 138 6.15 -6.75 -12.85
N THR A 139 5.74 -5.86 -13.73
CA THR A 139 6.21 -4.47 -13.76
C THR A 139 5.43 -3.55 -12.82
N ASP A 140 4.49 -4.10 -12.07
CA ASP A 140 3.59 -3.37 -11.18
C ASP A 140 3.66 -3.90 -9.74
N ASN A 141 3.51 -3.00 -8.79
CA ASN A 141 3.35 -3.28 -7.38
C ASN A 141 2.40 -2.23 -6.79
N HIS A 142 1.86 -2.48 -5.59
CA HIS A 142 0.92 -1.54 -4.98
C HIS A 142 1.44 -0.99 -3.66
N VAL A 143 1.03 0.23 -3.31
CA VAL A 143 1.38 0.86 -2.02
C VAL A 143 0.11 1.39 -1.37
N VAL A 144 -0.09 1.04 -0.12
CA VAL A 144 -1.23 1.46 0.70
C VAL A 144 -0.76 2.06 2.02
N THR A 145 -1.71 2.56 2.81
CA THR A 145 -1.45 3.05 4.16
C THR A 145 -2.06 2.07 5.16
N GLU A 146 -1.28 1.65 6.14
CA GLU A 146 -1.83 1.03 7.36
C GLU A 146 -1.92 2.08 8.46
N ILE A 147 -3.02 2.07 9.22
CA ILE A 147 -3.20 2.88 10.44
C ILE A 147 -3.29 1.96 11.65
N TYR A 148 -2.77 2.39 12.80
CA TYR A 148 -2.93 1.65 14.05
C TYR A 148 -4.18 2.16 14.77
N ASP A 149 -5.25 1.35 14.83
CA ASP A 149 -6.45 1.69 15.59
C ASP A 149 -6.24 1.36 17.05
N ARG A 150 -5.97 2.38 17.87
CA ARG A 150 -5.66 2.23 19.30
C ARG A 150 -6.77 1.55 20.08
N ARG A 151 -8.03 1.74 19.67
CA ARG A 151 -9.18 1.11 20.34
C ARG A 151 -9.21 -0.39 20.10
N ARG A 152 -8.79 -0.84 18.92
CA ARG A 152 -8.75 -2.26 18.53
C ARG A 152 -7.42 -2.93 18.87
N GLY A 153 -6.35 -2.14 19.05
CA GLY A 153 -5.01 -2.65 19.32
C GLY A 153 -4.35 -3.30 18.10
N GLY A 154 -4.60 -2.79 16.89
CA GLY A 154 -4.06 -3.41 15.68
C GLY A 154 -3.98 -2.49 14.46
N TRP A 155 -3.16 -2.91 13.50
CA TRP A 155 -3.02 -2.27 12.19
C TRP A 155 -4.22 -2.57 11.29
N LEU A 156 -4.65 -1.60 10.50
CA LEU A 156 -5.76 -1.71 9.54
C LEU A 156 -5.36 -1.06 8.21
N ALA A 157 -5.68 -1.71 7.10
CA ALA A 157 -5.27 -1.29 5.77
C ALA A 157 -6.29 -0.37 5.08
N LEU A 158 -5.80 0.71 4.50
CA LEU A 158 -6.54 1.68 3.70
C LEU A 158 -5.82 1.95 2.38
N ASP A 159 -6.53 1.86 1.25
CA ASP A 159 -5.97 2.20 -0.06
C ASP A 159 -6.47 3.58 -0.52
N PRO A 160 -5.63 4.63 -0.50
CA PRO A 160 -6.01 5.96 -0.99
C PRO A 160 -6.11 6.02 -2.52
N THR A 161 -5.67 5.01 -3.25
CA THR A 161 -5.82 4.95 -4.70
C THR A 161 -7.29 4.84 -5.09
N THR A 162 -8.02 3.95 -4.42
CA THR A 162 -9.44 3.67 -4.66
C THR A 162 -10.39 4.15 -3.57
N GLY A 163 -9.85 4.63 -2.45
CA GLY A 163 -10.60 4.99 -1.25
C GLY A 163 -11.13 3.77 -0.50
N ALA A 164 -10.42 2.65 -0.60
CA ALA A 164 -10.87 1.35 -0.11
C ALA A 164 -10.40 1.06 1.31
N CYS A 165 -11.20 0.24 2.00
CA CYS A 165 -10.79 -0.57 3.14
C CYS A 165 -11.04 -2.04 2.81
N PHE A 166 -10.45 -2.96 3.56
CA PHE A 166 -10.63 -4.40 3.34
C PHE A 166 -11.47 -5.01 4.45
N ILE A 167 -12.38 -5.91 4.09
CA ILE A 167 -13.27 -6.60 5.04
C ILE A 167 -13.34 -8.09 4.74
N GLY A 168 -13.60 -8.87 5.79
CA GLY A 168 -13.98 -10.27 5.70
C GLY A 168 -15.50 -10.46 5.74
N GLU A 169 -15.95 -11.70 5.87
CA GLU A 169 -17.35 -12.09 6.06
C GLU A 169 -18.06 -11.37 7.23
N GLU A 170 -17.30 -11.02 8.27
CA GLU A 170 -17.81 -10.38 9.48
C GLU A 170 -18.05 -8.87 9.29
N GLY A 171 -17.61 -8.30 8.16
CA GLY A 171 -17.74 -6.88 7.85
C GLY A 171 -16.77 -5.95 8.58
N GLU A 172 -15.90 -6.50 9.43
CA GLU A 172 -14.90 -5.76 10.18
C GLU A 172 -13.67 -5.42 9.31
N PRO A 173 -13.04 -4.25 9.52
CA PRO A 173 -11.85 -3.86 8.77
C PRO A 173 -10.64 -4.73 9.13
N LEU A 174 -9.80 -4.99 8.14
CA LEU A 174 -8.66 -5.91 8.26
C LEU A 174 -7.30 -5.23 8.03
N SER A 175 -6.25 -5.80 8.65
CA SER A 175 -4.85 -5.55 8.29
C SER A 175 -4.50 -6.22 6.96
N LEU A 176 -3.38 -5.85 6.32
CA LEU A 176 -2.93 -6.56 5.12
C LEU A 176 -2.61 -8.03 5.40
N LEU A 177 -2.04 -8.35 6.58
CA LEU A 177 -1.76 -9.74 6.96
C LEU A 177 -3.05 -10.56 7.08
N SER A 178 -4.10 -10.02 7.68
CA SER A 178 -5.39 -10.71 7.77
C SER A 178 -6.02 -10.90 6.40
N VAL A 179 -5.94 -9.89 5.51
CA VAL A 179 -6.41 -10.01 4.12
C VAL A 179 -5.64 -11.11 3.39
N ARG A 180 -4.30 -11.10 3.50
CA ARG A 180 -3.42 -12.10 2.89
C ARG A 180 -3.75 -13.51 3.36
N ARG A 181 -3.92 -13.72 4.67
CA ARG A 181 -4.28 -15.04 5.25
C ARG A 181 -5.63 -15.53 4.71
N ARG A 182 -6.65 -14.66 4.69
CA ARG A 182 -7.97 -15.01 4.14
C ARG A 182 -7.90 -15.37 2.65
N MET A 183 -7.15 -14.60 1.85
CA MET A 183 -6.92 -14.91 0.43
C MET A 183 -6.23 -16.26 0.26
N ALA A 184 -5.19 -16.54 1.06
CA ALA A 184 -4.46 -17.80 1.03
C ALA A 184 -5.38 -19.00 1.32
N MET A 185 -6.26 -18.86 2.31
CA MET A 185 -7.19 -19.91 2.73
C MET A 185 -8.48 -19.96 1.91
N ARG A 186 -8.61 -19.13 0.87
CA ARG A 186 -9.82 -19.00 0.05
C ARG A 186 -11.08 -18.65 0.85
N GLU A 187 -10.89 -17.94 1.95
CA GLU A 187 -11.96 -17.37 2.76
C GLU A 187 -12.49 -16.08 2.11
N THR A 188 -13.73 -15.70 2.43
CA THR A 188 -14.31 -14.45 1.91
C THR A 188 -13.54 -13.24 2.43
N VAL A 189 -13.04 -12.45 1.48
CA VAL A 189 -12.37 -11.18 1.72
C VAL A 189 -12.49 -10.30 0.48
N THR A 190 -12.69 -8.99 0.66
CA THR A 190 -12.74 -8.06 -0.47
C THR A 190 -12.43 -6.62 -0.06
N ALA A 191 -12.03 -5.81 -1.04
CA ALA A 191 -11.90 -4.37 -0.88
C ALA A 191 -13.26 -3.68 -1.07
N VAL A 192 -13.63 -2.79 -0.15
CA VAL A 192 -14.82 -1.93 -0.26
C VAL A 192 -14.39 -0.58 -0.79
N LEU A 193 -14.46 -0.38 -2.11
CA LEU A 193 -14.11 0.87 -2.75
C LEU A 193 -15.05 2.01 -2.29
N SER A 194 -14.61 3.26 -2.45
CA SER A 194 -15.35 4.47 -2.02
C SER A 194 -16.81 4.57 -2.48
N ARG A 195 -17.17 3.98 -3.63
CA ARG A 195 -18.53 3.98 -4.21
C ARG A 195 -19.28 2.66 -4.05
N GLN A 196 -18.74 1.72 -3.28
CA GLN A 196 -19.32 0.40 -3.07
C GLN A 196 -19.96 0.29 -1.68
N SER A 197 -20.99 -0.56 -1.59
CA SER A 197 -21.67 -0.92 -0.36
C SER A 197 -21.23 -2.30 0.11
N ALA A 198 -21.03 -2.44 1.42
CA ALA A 198 -20.73 -3.71 2.10
C ALA A 198 -21.98 -4.39 2.68
N LYS A 199 -23.20 -4.02 2.24
CA LYS A 199 -24.45 -4.65 2.72
C LYS A 199 -24.55 -6.14 2.39
N ASP A 200 -24.02 -6.53 1.24
CA ASP A 200 -23.91 -7.92 0.80
C ASP A 200 -22.45 -8.18 0.42
N ILE A 201 -21.70 -8.71 1.38
CA ILE A 201 -20.25 -8.90 1.28
C ILE A 201 -19.93 -10.00 0.26
N SER A 202 -20.71 -11.08 0.24
CA SER A 202 -20.53 -12.18 -0.69
C SER A 202 -20.74 -11.75 -2.13
N ALA A 203 -21.81 -11.00 -2.42
CA ALA A 203 -22.04 -10.46 -3.77
C ALA A 203 -20.99 -9.41 -4.16
N LEU A 204 -20.53 -8.60 -3.20
CA LEU A 204 -19.43 -7.65 -3.43
C LEU A 204 -18.13 -8.38 -3.78
N ALA A 205 -17.77 -9.42 -3.02
CA ALA A 205 -16.56 -10.21 -3.24
C ALA A 205 -16.58 -10.89 -4.62
N ALA A 206 -17.68 -11.57 -4.97
CA ALA A 206 -17.85 -12.18 -6.28
C ALA A 206 -17.70 -11.15 -7.42
N ARG A 207 -18.33 -9.98 -7.28
CA ARG A 207 -18.20 -8.89 -8.26
C ARG A 207 -16.77 -8.38 -8.38
N ASN A 208 -16.07 -8.25 -7.25
CA ASN A 208 -14.69 -7.75 -7.21
C ASN A 208 -13.68 -8.80 -7.69
N ILE A 209 -14.01 -10.09 -7.63
CA ILE A 209 -13.25 -11.13 -8.33
C ILE A 209 -13.49 -10.99 -9.84
N ALA A 210 -14.74 -11.02 -10.27
CA ALA A 210 -15.10 -10.96 -11.69
C ALA A 210 -14.63 -9.70 -12.43
N ASN A 211 -14.43 -8.58 -11.72
CA ASN A 211 -13.95 -7.32 -12.31
C ASN A 211 -12.44 -7.10 -12.18
N GLY A 212 -11.69 -8.03 -11.58
CA GLY A 212 -10.23 -7.94 -11.44
C GLY A 212 -9.71 -7.23 -10.19
N THR A 213 -10.58 -6.64 -9.36
CA THR A 213 -10.17 -5.94 -8.13
C THR A 213 -9.48 -6.88 -7.13
N ASN A 214 -10.13 -7.97 -6.76
CA ASN A 214 -9.58 -8.97 -5.84
C ASN A 214 -8.32 -9.67 -6.43
N PRO A 215 -8.32 -10.11 -7.71
CA PRO A 215 -7.12 -10.61 -8.37
C PRO A 215 -5.93 -9.64 -8.28
N TYR A 216 -6.16 -8.34 -8.53
CA TYR A 216 -5.12 -7.32 -8.45
C TYR A 216 -4.50 -7.23 -7.06
N TYR A 217 -5.32 -7.24 -6.00
CA TYR A 217 -4.80 -7.25 -4.63
C TYR A 217 -4.07 -8.55 -4.32
N ALA A 218 -4.65 -9.72 -4.64
CA ALA A 218 -4.05 -11.03 -4.38
C ALA A 218 -2.68 -11.19 -5.06
N LYS A 219 -2.54 -10.70 -6.29
CA LYS A 219 -1.28 -10.64 -7.05
C LYS A 219 -0.15 -10.00 -6.23
N ASN A 220 -0.47 -8.94 -5.48
CA ASN A 220 0.48 -8.12 -4.73
C ASN A 220 0.67 -8.54 -3.26
N MET A 221 0.15 -9.70 -2.83
CA MET A 221 0.23 -10.15 -1.42
C MET A 221 1.41 -11.11 -1.14
N ALA A 222 2.42 -11.19 -2.01
CA ALA A 222 3.49 -12.18 -1.80
C ALA A 222 4.35 -11.83 -0.57
N PHE A 223 4.81 -10.58 -0.49
CA PHE A 223 5.57 -10.04 0.63
C PHE A 223 5.32 -8.54 0.79
N PHE A 224 5.71 -7.99 1.93
CA PHE A 224 5.49 -6.59 2.27
C PHE A 224 6.80 -5.88 2.60
N VAL A 225 6.85 -4.59 2.26
CA VAL A 225 7.88 -3.67 2.77
C VAL A 225 7.19 -2.57 3.55
N VAL A 226 7.70 -2.24 4.72
CA VAL A 226 7.05 -1.34 5.68
C VAL A 226 7.99 -0.21 6.05
N GLU A 227 7.52 1.03 6.05
CA GLU A 227 8.28 2.14 6.64
C GLU A 227 8.43 1.94 8.15
N LEU A 228 9.67 1.97 8.63
CA LEU A 228 9.95 1.87 10.06
C LEU A 228 9.84 3.21 10.78
N GLU A 229 9.98 4.32 10.06
CA GLU A 229 9.84 5.67 10.61
C GLU A 229 8.84 6.46 9.78
N SER A 230 7.67 6.67 10.37
CA SER A 230 6.58 7.46 9.81
C SER A 230 6.62 8.87 10.39
N ALA A 231 7.12 9.82 9.60
CA ALA A 231 7.20 11.24 9.91
C ALA A 231 6.86 12.07 8.67
N PHE A 232 6.92 13.40 8.76
CA PHE A 232 6.84 14.27 7.60
C PHE A 232 8.03 14.01 6.64
N GLY A 233 7.75 13.87 5.34
CA GLY A 233 8.77 13.54 4.35
C GLY A 233 9.36 12.14 4.52
N THR A 234 10.56 11.92 3.99
CA THR A 234 11.16 10.58 3.97
C THR A 234 12.10 10.37 5.17
N GLY A 235 11.73 9.49 6.11
CA GLY A 235 12.63 8.99 7.15
C GLY A 235 13.64 7.95 6.65
N GLY A 236 13.45 7.43 5.44
CA GLY A 236 14.43 6.62 4.69
C GLY A 236 14.60 5.16 5.15
N LYS A 237 14.00 4.73 6.26
CA LYS A 237 14.15 3.36 6.78
C LYS A 237 12.92 2.51 6.49
N ALA A 238 13.14 1.34 5.92
CA ALA A 238 12.12 0.32 5.71
C ALA A 238 12.63 -1.08 6.08
N ALA A 239 11.70 -2.00 6.34
CA ALA A 239 12.00 -3.42 6.54
C ALA A 239 11.03 -4.30 5.77
N HIS A 240 11.45 -5.53 5.50
CA HIS A 240 10.76 -6.47 4.63
C HIS A 240 10.20 -7.62 5.46
N LEU A 241 8.89 -7.87 5.36
CA LEU A 241 8.27 -9.11 5.83
C LEU A 241 8.19 -10.07 4.64
N VAL A 242 9.09 -11.06 4.60
CA VAL A 242 9.33 -11.91 3.43
C VAL A 242 9.07 -13.38 3.77
N PRO A 243 8.33 -14.14 2.94
CA PRO A 243 8.15 -15.56 3.15
C PRO A 243 9.40 -16.35 2.78
N CYS A 244 9.58 -17.51 3.41
CA CYS A 244 10.56 -18.51 3.00
C CYS A 244 10.34 -18.87 1.52
N GLY A 245 11.43 -18.99 0.77
CA GLY A 245 11.39 -19.27 -0.67
C GLY A 245 11.41 -18.05 -1.58
N ILE A 246 11.30 -16.82 -1.04
CA ILE A 246 11.53 -15.59 -1.80
C ILE A 246 12.89 -14.99 -1.44
N ASP A 247 13.80 -14.95 -2.42
CA ASP A 247 14.98 -14.09 -2.38
C ASP A 247 14.61 -12.74 -2.99
N VAL A 248 14.40 -11.73 -2.16
CA VAL A 248 13.95 -10.39 -2.61
C VAL A 248 15.02 -9.68 -3.44
N THR A 249 16.30 -9.88 -3.15
CA THR A 249 17.40 -9.26 -3.89
C THR A 249 17.52 -9.87 -5.28
N ALA A 250 17.53 -11.20 -5.37
CA ALA A 250 17.56 -11.89 -6.66
C ALA A 250 16.32 -11.57 -7.50
N ARG A 251 15.14 -11.52 -6.87
CA ARG A 251 13.88 -11.13 -7.52
C ARG A 251 13.95 -9.70 -8.06
N GLU A 252 14.40 -8.73 -7.27
CA GLU A 252 14.51 -7.33 -7.69
C GLU A 252 15.47 -7.18 -8.87
N LEU A 253 16.67 -7.77 -8.79
CA LEU A 253 17.64 -7.75 -9.88
C LEU A 253 17.07 -8.35 -11.17
N GLN A 254 16.33 -9.45 -11.07
CA GLN A 254 15.67 -10.06 -12.22
C GLN A 254 14.52 -9.19 -12.77
N ASN A 255 13.78 -8.50 -11.89
CA ASN A 255 12.73 -7.58 -12.29
C ASN A 255 13.27 -6.37 -13.06
N ILE A 256 14.37 -5.79 -12.59
CA ILE A 256 15.03 -4.68 -13.28
C ILE A 256 15.51 -5.13 -14.67
N ARG A 257 16.14 -6.31 -14.77
CA ARG A 257 16.54 -6.88 -16.08
C ARG A 257 15.37 -7.06 -17.03
N TYR A 258 14.26 -7.63 -16.54
CA TYR A 258 13.04 -7.79 -17.33
C TYR A 258 12.49 -6.45 -17.82
N ARG A 259 12.42 -5.44 -16.94
CA ARG A 259 11.99 -4.07 -17.30
C ARG A 259 12.92 -3.43 -18.33
N MET A 260 14.23 -3.65 -18.25
CA MET A 260 15.19 -3.14 -19.24
C MET A 260 14.95 -3.76 -20.62
N GLN A 261 14.76 -5.08 -20.70
CA GLN A 261 14.46 -5.78 -21.96
C GLN A 261 13.15 -5.27 -22.58
N TRP A 262 12.12 -5.10 -21.76
CA TRP A 262 10.85 -4.51 -22.20
C TRP A 262 11.03 -3.07 -22.67
N ALA A 263 11.74 -2.23 -21.92
CA ALA A 263 11.99 -0.84 -22.27
C ALA A 263 12.76 -0.68 -23.59
N GLU A 264 13.75 -1.54 -23.83
CA GLU A 264 14.52 -1.58 -25.08
C GLU A 264 13.62 -1.96 -26.26
N LYS A 265 12.78 -2.98 -26.10
CA LYS A 265 11.82 -3.40 -27.12
C LYS A 265 10.80 -2.31 -27.48
N GLU A 266 10.31 -1.59 -26.48
CA GLU A 266 9.29 -0.54 -26.65
C GLU A 266 9.89 0.84 -26.97
N GLY A 267 11.22 0.97 -27.08
CA GLY A 267 11.89 2.24 -27.40
C GLY A 267 11.84 3.30 -26.29
N LEU A 268 11.73 2.90 -25.02
CA LEU A 268 11.57 3.78 -23.86
C LEU A 268 12.93 4.22 -23.29
N GLY A 269 13.66 5.06 -24.02
CA GLY A 269 15.05 5.43 -23.71
C GLY A 269 15.30 6.02 -22.31
N GLU A 270 14.45 6.95 -21.86
CA GLU A 270 14.58 7.56 -20.52
C GLU A 270 14.30 6.54 -19.41
N TYR A 271 13.26 5.73 -19.57
CA TYR A 271 12.94 4.68 -18.60
C TYR A 271 14.03 3.61 -18.54
N LEU A 272 14.58 3.19 -19.69
CA LEU A 272 15.73 2.29 -19.75
C LEU A 272 16.95 2.84 -19.01
N SER A 273 17.23 4.15 -19.15
CA SER A 273 18.33 4.80 -18.45
C SER A 273 18.15 4.75 -16.94
N ARG A 274 16.95 5.08 -16.44
CA ARG A 274 16.61 4.96 -15.01
C ARG A 274 16.73 3.52 -14.49
N MET A 275 16.32 2.52 -15.28
CA MET A 275 16.46 1.12 -14.90
C MET A 275 17.93 0.69 -14.81
N LYS A 276 18.81 1.19 -15.70
CA LYS A 276 20.27 0.93 -15.63
C LYS A 276 20.90 1.54 -14.38
N GLU A 277 20.52 2.77 -14.04
CA GLU A 277 20.96 3.43 -12.81
C GLU A 277 20.51 2.65 -11.56
N TRP A 278 19.24 2.22 -11.53
CA TRP A 278 18.72 1.41 -10.44
C TRP A 278 19.43 0.05 -10.35
N TYR A 279 19.68 -0.62 -11.48
CA TYR A 279 20.43 -1.88 -11.50
C TYR A 279 21.84 -1.73 -10.91
N ALA A 280 22.50 -0.59 -11.16
CA ALA A 280 23.85 -0.33 -10.67
C ALA A 280 23.94 -0.14 -9.15
N CYS A 281 22.82 0.15 -8.47
CA CYS A 281 22.76 0.28 -7.01
C CYS A 281 21.96 -0.83 -6.30
N ALA A 282 21.06 -1.52 -7.01
CA ALA A 282 20.26 -2.61 -6.47
C ALA A 282 21.14 -3.75 -5.93
N GLY A 283 20.73 -4.34 -4.80
CA GLY A 283 21.44 -5.45 -4.17
C GLY A 283 22.76 -5.12 -3.46
N LYS A 284 23.15 -3.84 -3.39
CA LYS A 284 24.32 -3.42 -2.57
C LYS A 284 24.05 -3.47 -1.08
N GLU A 285 22.79 -3.24 -0.68
CA GLU A 285 22.36 -3.30 0.71
C GLU A 285 21.62 -4.62 0.96
N THR A 286 21.91 -5.25 2.09
CA THR A 286 21.16 -6.41 2.54
C THR A 286 19.79 -5.94 3.04
N PRO A 287 18.68 -6.48 2.50
CA PRO A 287 17.35 -6.13 2.96
C PRO A 287 17.19 -6.43 4.45
N ARG A 288 16.76 -5.42 5.21
CA ARG A 288 16.40 -5.64 6.62
C ARG A 288 15.14 -6.48 6.70
N LEU A 289 15.21 -7.65 7.32
CA LEU A 289 14.07 -8.55 7.51
C LEU A 289 13.32 -8.23 8.80
N LEU A 290 11.99 -8.24 8.72
CA LEU A 290 11.05 -8.03 9.81
C LEU A 290 10.36 -9.35 10.13
N SER A 291 10.21 -9.67 11.41
CA SER A 291 9.36 -10.78 11.86
C SER A 291 7.87 -10.45 11.69
N GLU A 292 7.01 -11.46 11.80
CA GLU A 292 5.56 -11.23 11.81
C GLU A 292 5.12 -10.48 13.07
N GLU A 293 5.73 -10.80 14.21
CA GLU A 293 5.54 -10.11 15.49
C GLU A 293 5.92 -8.63 15.38
N GLY A 294 7.07 -8.31 14.78
CA GLY A 294 7.52 -6.95 14.51
C GLY A 294 6.58 -6.19 13.56
N TYR A 295 6.04 -6.86 12.55
CA TYR A 295 5.03 -6.27 11.66
C TYR A 295 3.76 -5.87 12.42
N LEU A 296 3.28 -6.75 13.30
CA LEU A 296 2.02 -6.59 14.04
C LEU A 296 2.17 -5.69 15.28
N ALA A 297 3.40 -5.48 15.75
CA ALA A 297 3.68 -4.71 16.95
C ALA A 297 3.07 -3.30 16.89
N PRO A 298 2.59 -2.77 18.04
CA PRO A 298 2.17 -1.38 18.14
C PRO A 298 3.34 -0.44 17.79
N PRO A 299 3.07 0.71 17.15
CA PRO A 299 4.12 1.69 16.90
C PRO A 299 4.54 2.37 18.20
N ASN A 300 5.82 2.72 18.31
CA ASN A 300 6.28 3.72 19.25
C ASN A 300 5.77 5.09 18.79
N ILE A 301 4.94 5.72 19.62
CA ILE A 301 4.37 7.03 19.32
C ILE A 301 5.26 8.07 20.00
N GLU A 302 6.11 8.70 19.22
CA GLU A 302 6.91 9.83 19.70
C GLU A 302 6.06 11.09 19.61
N LYS A 303 5.86 11.71 20.77
CA LYS A 303 5.53 13.13 20.89
C LYS A 303 6.79 13.76 21.45
N GLY A 304 7.46 14.61 20.67
CA GLY A 304 8.64 15.33 21.09
C GLY A 304 8.43 15.91 22.49
N ARG A 305 9.43 15.73 23.34
CA ARG A 305 9.52 16.45 24.60
C ARG A 305 9.54 17.94 24.24
N ALA A 306 8.57 18.68 24.77
CA ALA A 306 8.58 20.14 24.79
C ALA A 306 9.84 20.66 25.49
#